data_AF-A0A6P8H6B8-F1
#
_entry.id   AF-A0A6P8H6B8-F1
#
_cell.length_a   1.000
_cell.length_b   1.000
_cell.length_c   1.000
_cell.angle_alpha   90.00
_cell.angle_beta   90.00
_cell.angle_gamma   90.00
#
_symmetry.space_group_name_H-M   'P 1'
#
loop_
_entity.id
_entity.type
_entity.pdbx_description
1 polymer ?
#
loop_
_entity_poly.entity_id
_entity_poly.type
_entity_poly.pdbx_seq_one_letter_code
_entity_poly.pdbx_strand_id
1 'polypeptide(L)'
;MAQCYSLSLSLFFAALQFQFTSSNESDPCEPWLRSLGMDKCHRLSPAAIGQIQANDTTVLLPILYLVAFVVGLPSNLVALWVLLFRTKKQPSTILLINLTTCDLLLLVVLPFRIAYHFHGNNWMLGEPLCRLVIAVFYGNTYGSVLSLALISFDRYLALVHPIGGRALRSYRFSVYMCIAAWAVVLAAMAPLLATQQTYRPTNLNITTCHDVLPLDKQGSFFLPYFASLFTICFLLPLLVVVFCYGCILHMLVKAGRRYNHAMRVTVLTIVVFLVCLLPSNVLLLSHYSNMVSADKAGEDNLYVPYMVMLALSTFNSCLDPFIFYYVSEDFREKAQQMLFCRKPKLHATSSKQDTCSTSGSSRSKVTLLSTSGQVIVIPEATTLKGNIA
;
A
#
# COMPACT_ATOMS: atom_id res chain seq x y z
N MET A 1 -3.07 14.88 -22.01
CA MET A 1 -2.16 14.46 -20.92
C MET A 1 -1.34 15.63 -20.38
N ALA A 2 -0.66 16.44 -21.20
CA ALA A 2 0.10 17.62 -20.73
C ALA A 2 -0.73 18.60 -19.86
N GLN A 3 -2.01 18.80 -20.16
CA GLN A 3 -2.90 19.67 -19.38
C GLN A 3 -3.34 19.11 -18.00
N CYS A 4 -3.33 17.79 -17.79
CA CYS A 4 -3.61 17.23 -16.46
C CYS A 4 -2.38 17.28 -15.54
N TYR A 5 -1.18 17.12 -16.10
CA TYR A 5 0.08 17.25 -15.36
C TYR A 5 0.33 18.72 -14.98
N SER A 6 -0.01 19.68 -15.84
CA SER A 6 0.09 21.09 -15.51
C SER A 6 -0.90 21.50 -14.43
N LEU A 7 -2.14 21.01 -14.44
CA LEU A 7 -3.13 21.33 -13.39
C LEU A 7 -2.76 20.76 -12.01
N SER A 8 -2.16 19.58 -11.95
CA SER A 8 -1.66 18.99 -10.70
C SER A 8 -0.41 19.70 -10.18
N LEU A 9 0.50 20.15 -11.07
CA LEU A 9 1.62 21.03 -10.69
C LEU A 9 1.16 22.44 -10.27
N SER A 10 0.18 23.03 -10.95
CA SER A 10 -0.32 24.37 -10.64
C SER A 10 -1.11 24.39 -9.33
N LEU A 11 -1.89 23.35 -9.03
CA LEU A 11 -2.52 23.17 -7.72
C LEU A 11 -1.48 22.91 -6.61
N PHE A 12 -0.37 22.22 -6.93
CA PHE A 12 0.78 22.06 -6.03
C PHE A 12 1.44 23.40 -5.69
N PHE A 13 1.68 24.27 -6.67
CA PHE A 13 2.22 25.62 -6.42
C PHE A 13 1.21 26.56 -5.73
N ALA A 14 -0.09 26.45 -6.04
CA ALA A 14 -1.13 27.25 -5.40
C ALA A 14 -1.36 26.85 -3.93
N ALA A 15 -1.28 25.56 -3.60
CA ALA A 15 -1.33 25.08 -2.21
C ALA A 15 -0.10 25.50 -1.39
N LEU A 16 1.06 25.66 -2.04
CA LEU A 16 2.28 26.20 -1.43
C LEU A 16 2.20 27.70 -1.09
N GLN A 17 1.32 28.47 -1.74
CA GLN A 17 1.19 29.92 -1.49
C GLN A 17 0.14 30.30 -0.44
N PHE A 18 -0.78 29.40 -0.05
CA PHE A 18 -1.96 29.78 0.74
C PHE A 18 -1.84 29.63 2.27
N GLN A 19 -0.67 29.28 2.82
CA GLN A 19 -0.46 29.24 4.28
C GLN A 19 0.79 30.01 4.68
N PHE A 20 0.68 31.34 4.59
CA PHE A 20 1.55 32.26 5.31
C PHE A 20 0.71 33.07 6.29
N THR A 21 0.63 32.58 7.52
CA THR A 21 0.47 33.43 8.69
C THR A 21 1.49 32.96 9.72
N SER A 22 2.57 33.74 9.80
CA SER A 22 3.61 33.72 10.82
C SER A 22 3.00 33.56 12.22
N SER A 23 3.34 32.48 12.92
CA SER A 23 3.15 32.36 14.36
C SER A 23 4.48 32.60 15.07
N ASN A 24 4.46 33.63 15.93
CA ASN A 24 5.52 34.20 16.76
C ASN A 24 6.62 33.24 17.25
N GLU A 25 7.85 33.75 17.15
CA GLU A 25 9.06 33.30 17.84
C GLU A 25 8.86 33.17 19.35
N SER A 26 9.25 32.02 19.88
CA SER A 26 9.68 31.86 21.27
C SER A 26 10.86 30.88 21.30
N ASP A 27 12.01 31.37 21.75
CA ASP A 27 13.24 30.61 21.97
C ASP A 27 13.09 29.70 23.21
N PRO A 28 13.42 28.39 23.15
CA PRO A 28 13.14 27.48 24.26
C PRO A 28 14.26 27.29 25.30
N CYS A 29 15.47 27.84 25.13
CA CYS A 29 16.53 27.69 26.14
C CYS A 29 16.74 29.04 26.89
N GLU A 30 15.78 29.35 27.76
CA GLU A 30 15.88 30.40 28.77
C GLU A 30 17.04 30.10 29.76
N PRO A 31 17.91 31.07 30.09
CA PRO A 31 19.05 30.87 30.99
C PRO A 31 18.70 30.33 32.39
N TRP A 32 17.49 30.56 32.91
CA TRP A 32 17.09 30.10 34.24
C TRP A 32 16.90 28.58 34.34
N LEU A 33 16.64 27.87 33.24
CA LEU A 33 16.48 26.41 33.24
C LEU A 33 17.78 25.67 33.59
N ARG A 34 18.96 26.27 33.31
CA ARG A 34 20.26 25.73 33.73
C ARG A 34 20.43 25.74 35.25
N SER A 35 19.79 26.69 35.93
CA SER A 35 19.88 26.79 37.40
C SER A 35 19.10 25.69 38.12
N LEU A 36 18.18 25.02 37.42
CA LEU A 36 17.34 23.94 37.95
C LEU A 36 17.90 22.53 37.67
N GLY A 37 19.08 22.39 37.06
CA GLY A 37 19.68 21.08 36.76
C GLY A 37 18.89 20.24 35.73
N MET A 38 17.99 20.87 34.98
CA MET A 38 17.15 20.24 33.95
C MET A 38 17.75 20.45 32.55
N ASP A 39 19.00 20.03 32.35
CA ASP A 39 19.64 20.11 31.04
C ASP A 39 19.15 18.98 30.12
N LYS A 40 18.09 19.24 29.35
CA LYS A 40 17.82 18.50 28.11
C LYS A 40 17.46 19.45 26.97
N CYS A 41 18.30 20.45 26.73
CA CYS A 41 18.33 21.13 25.42
C CYS A 41 18.80 20.07 24.39
N HIS A 42 17.91 19.61 23.50
CA HIS A 42 18.20 18.61 22.47
C HIS A 42 19.28 19.15 21.52
N ARG A 43 20.51 18.66 21.66
CA ARG A 43 21.67 19.10 20.87
C ARG A 43 22.18 17.93 20.02
N LEU A 44 22.29 18.14 18.72
CA LEU A 44 22.84 17.15 17.80
C LEU A 44 24.36 17.11 17.84
N SER A 45 24.94 15.94 17.55
CA SER A 45 26.36 15.84 17.21
C SER A 45 26.65 16.49 15.84
N PRO A 46 27.88 16.98 15.59
CA PRO A 46 28.26 17.53 14.28
C PRO A 46 28.07 16.53 13.12
N ALA A 47 28.29 15.24 13.37
CA ALA A 47 28.05 14.19 12.39
C ALA A 47 26.56 14.08 12.01
N ALA A 48 25.67 14.13 13.00
CA ALA A 48 24.22 14.09 12.74
C ALA A 48 23.72 15.32 11.98
N ILE A 49 24.27 16.52 12.26
CA ILE A 49 23.99 17.73 11.48
C ILE A 49 24.38 17.53 10.00
N GLY A 50 25.59 17.02 9.75
CA GLY A 50 26.08 16.78 8.40
C GLY A 50 25.19 15.82 7.59
N GLN A 51 24.53 14.86 8.24
CA GLN A 51 23.62 13.93 7.59
C GLN A 51 22.23 14.52 7.31
N ILE A 52 21.68 15.29 8.24
CA ILE A 52 20.42 16.00 8.01
C ILE A 52 20.58 17.01 6.88
N GLN A 53 21.76 17.60 6.71
CA GLN A 53 22.01 18.55 5.64
C GLN A 53 22.62 17.90 4.38
N ALA A 54 22.81 16.57 4.38
CA ALA A 54 23.38 15.85 3.26
C ALA A 54 22.47 15.91 2.02
N ASN A 55 23.07 15.80 0.84
CA ASN A 55 22.33 15.70 -0.42
C ASN A 55 21.40 14.47 -0.44
N ASP A 56 21.75 13.39 0.26
CA ASP A 56 20.89 12.21 0.35
C ASP A 56 19.52 12.56 0.96
N THR A 57 19.49 13.33 2.04
CA THR A 57 18.26 13.69 2.75
C THR A 57 17.53 14.87 2.09
N THR A 58 18.26 15.85 1.56
CA THR A 58 17.68 17.09 1.03
C THR A 58 17.37 17.05 -0.47
N VAL A 59 17.97 16.12 -1.22
CA VAL A 59 17.80 16.00 -2.68
C VAL A 59 17.30 14.62 -3.07
N LEU A 60 17.97 13.54 -2.66
CA LEU A 60 17.59 12.18 -3.09
C LEU A 60 16.22 11.75 -2.54
N LEU A 61 15.96 11.91 -1.23
CA LEU A 61 14.66 11.57 -0.64
C LEU A 61 13.46 12.29 -1.31
N PRO A 62 13.45 13.63 -1.46
CA PRO A 62 12.33 14.30 -2.10
C PRO A 62 12.18 13.91 -3.57
N ILE A 63 13.26 13.61 -4.30
CA ILE A 63 13.18 13.07 -5.67
C ILE A 63 12.48 11.70 -5.66
N LEU A 64 12.86 10.78 -4.76
CA LEU A 64 12.23 9.47 -4.65
C LEU A 64 10.72 9.60 -4.34
N TYR A 65 10.36 10.44 -3.37
CA TYR A 65 8.95 10.71 -3.04
C TYR A 65 8.20 11.37 -4.21
N LEU A 66 8.84 12.28 -4.94
CA LEU A 66 8.25 12.93 -6.11
C LEU A 66 7.95 11.92 -7.22
N VAL A 67 8.89 11.00 -7.49
CA VAL A 67 8.68 9.91 -8.46
C VAL A 67 7.52 9.02 -8.00
N ALA A 68 7.50 8.61 -6.73
CA ALA A 68 6.41 7.81 -6.17
C ALA A 68 5.06 8.53 -6.28
N PHE A 69 5.00 9.83 -6.04
CA PHE A 69 3.80 10.65 -6.17
C PHE A 69 3.31 10.73 -7.63
N VAL A 70 4.19 11.10 -8.56
CA VAL A 70 3.86 11.31 -9.98
C VAL A 70 3.42 10.01 -10.66
N VAL A 71 4.02 8.89 -10.29
CA VAL A 71 3.67 7.57 -10.83
C VAL A 71 2.46 7.00 -10.10
N GLY A 72 2.52 6.97 -8.77
CA GLY A 72 1.55 6.27 -7.93
C GLY A 72 0.18 6.92 -7.88
N LEU A 73 0.08 8.26 -7.84
CA LEU A 73 -1.22 8.93 -7.71
C LEU A 73 -2.12 8.69 -8.94
N PRO A 74 -1.67 8.93 -10.18
CA PRO A 74 -2.49 8.66 -11.35
C PRO A 74 -2.86 7.18 -11.47
N SER A 75 -1.93 6.26 -11.22
CA SER A 75 -2.17 4.83 -11.36
C SER A 75 -3.19 4.30 -10.35
N ASN A 76 -3.11 4.75 -9.09
CA ASN A 76 -4.05 4.33 -8.05
C ASN A 76 -5.43 4.98 -8.20
N LEU A 77 -5.51 6.23 -8.68
CA LEU A 77 -6.81 6.86 -9.00
C LEU A 77 -7.54 6.11 -10.11
N VAL A 78 -6.82 5.71 -11.17
CA VAL A 78 -7.39 4.90 -12.25
C VAL A 78 -7.80 3.53 -11.75
N ALA A 79 -6.98 2.88 -10.92
CA ALA A 79 -7.30 1.60 -10.30
C ALA A 79 -8.58 1.67 -9.47
N LEU A 80 -8.67 2.67 -8.59
CA LEU A 80 -9.85 2.88 -7.76
C LEU A 80 -11.09 3.10 -8.62
N TRP A 81 -11.01 3.95 -9.66
CA TRP A 81 -12.14 4.19 -10.57
C TRP A 81 -12.61 2.91 -11.27
N VAL A 82 -11.68 2.09 -11.77
CA VAL A 82 -12.02 0.80 -12.40
C VAL A 82 -12.66 -0.15 -11.39
N LEU A 83 -12.07 -0.31 -10.21
CA LEU A 83 -12.59 -1.19 -9.15
C LEU A 83 -13.97 -0.75 -8.63
N LEU A 84 -14.23 0.56 -8.60
CA LEU A 84 -15.51 1.11 -8.17
C LEU A 84 -16.61 0.99 -9.22
N PHE A 85 -16.31 1.28 -10.50
CA PHE A 85 -17.35 1.48 -11.52
C PHE A 85 -17.35 0.46 -12.65
N ARG A 86 -16.27 -0.28 -12.85
CA ARG A 86 -16.10 -1.19 -14.01
C ARG A 86 -15.99 -2.66 -13.61
N THR A 87 -15.44 -2.94 -12.44
CA THR A 87 -15.26 -4.31 -11.95
C THR A 87 -16.51 -4.81 -11.23
N LYS A 88 -16.89 -6.07 -11.49
CA LYS A 88 -17.96 -6.75 -10.74
C LYS A 88 -17.64 -6.74 -9.24
N LYS A 89 -18.67 -6.50 -8.41
CA LYS A 89 -18.54 -6.49 -6.95
C LYS A 89 -18.36 -7.91 -6.43
N GLN A 90 -17.10 -8.31 -6.28
CA GLN A 90 -16.69 -9.57 -5.68
C GLN A 90 -15.95 -9.28 -4.35
N PRO A 91 -15.89 -10.25 -3.44
CA PRO A 91 -15.17 -10.13 -2.16
C PRO A 91 -13.73 -9.63 -2.35
N SER A 92 -13.01 -10.18 -3.33
CA SER A 92 -11.65 -9.76 -3.72
C SER A 92 -11.58 -8.29 -4.13
N THR A 93 -12.58 -7.78 -4.86
CA THR A 93 -12.64 -6.37 -5.29
C THR A 93 -12.63 -5.42 -4.10
N ILE A 94 -13.26 -5.78 -2.96
CA ILE A 94 -13.28 -4.96 -1.75
C ILE A 94 -11.89 -4.86 -1.14
N LEU A 95 -11.17 -5.98 -1.06
CA LEU A 95 -9.80 -6.02 -0.54
C LEU A 95 -8.84 -5.19 -1.41
N LEU A 96 -9.02 -5.22 -2.73
CA LEU A 96 -8.24 -4.39 -3.66
C LEU A 96 -8.58 -2.90 -3.48
N ILE A 97 -9.85 -2.54 -3.30
CA ILE A 97 -10.26 -1.15 -2.99
C ILE A 97 -9.63 -0.69 -1.67
N ASN A 98 -9.58 -1.57 -0.66
CA ASN A 98 -8.95 -1.26 0.63
C ASN A 98 -7.47 -0.90 0.46
N LEU A 99 -6.71 -1.74 -0.25
CA LEU A 99 -5.30 -1.50 -0.57
C LEU A 99 -5.11 -0.17 -1.31
N THR A 100 -5.86 0.05 -2.41
CA THR A 100 -5.78 1.29 -3.18
C THR A 100 -6.15 2.52 -2.35
N THR A 101 -7.04 2.39 -1.38
CA THR A 101 -7.40 3.47 -0.47
C THR A 101 -6.24 3.82 0.46
N CYS A 102 -5.54 2.84 1.02
CA CYS A 102 -4.31 3.06 1.79
C CYS A 102 -3.27 3.80 0.95
N ASP A 103 -3.01 3.32 -0.26
CA ASP A 103 -2.03 3.89 -1.17
C ASP A 103 -2.34 5.35 -1.51
N LEU A 104 -3.60 5.66 -1.82
CA LEU A 104 -4.02 7.04 -2.12
C LEU A 104 -3.82 7.98 -0.92
N LEU A 105 -4.07 7.51 0.31
CA LEU A 105 -3.82 8.33 1.50
C LEU A 105 -2.33 8.65 1.67
N LEU A 106 -1.44 7.67 1.45
CA LEU A 106 0.00 7.93 1.43
C LEU A 106 0.35 8.97 0.36
N LEU A 107 -0.10 8.76 -0.87
CA LEU A 107 0.25 9.59 -2.01
C LEU A 107 -0.21 11.03 -1.82
N VAL A 108 -1.35 11.27 -1.18
CA VAL A 108 -1.84 12.62 -0.84
C VAL A 108 -0.96 13.32 0.20
N VAL A 109 -0.29 12.59 1.11
CA VAL A 109 0.59 13.20 2.12
C VAL A 109 2.05 13.35 1.69
N LEU A 110 2.50 12.65 0.64
CA LEU A 110 3.87 12.75 0.11
C LEU A 110 4.30 14.19 -0.25
N PRO A 111 3.46 15.06 -0.84
CA PRO A 111 3.82 16.46 -1.11
C PRO A 111 4.35 17.22 0.11
N PHE A 112 3.80 16.97 1.30
CA PHE A 112 4.26 17.61 2.53
C PHE A 112 5.67 17.14 2.94
N ARG A 113 5.97 15.84 2.76
CA ARG A 113 7.31 15.28 2.96
C ARG A 113 8.30 15.84 1.94
N ILE A 114 7.91 15.95 0.67
CA ILE A 114 8.73 16.53 -0.40
C ILE A 114 9.10 17.97 -0.06
N ALA A 115 8.12 18.79 0.32
CA ALA A 115 8.34 20.19 0.72
C ALA A 115 9.27 20.31 1.93
N TYR A 116 9.08 19.45 2.95
CA TYR A 116 9.96 19.39 4.12
C TYR A 116 11.43 19.16 3.75
N HIS A 117 11.71 18.13 2.94
CA HIS A 117 13.08 17.79 2.58
C HIS A 117 13.73 18.85 1.68
N PHE A 118 12.99 19.43 0.72
CA PHE A 118 13.51 20.52 -0.11
C PHE A 118 13.75 21.82 0.67
N HIS A 119 13.03 22.05 1.78
CA HIS A 119 13.32 23.16 2.70
C HIS A 119 14.47 22.83 3.66
N GLY A 120 15.39 21.93 3.29
CA GLY A 120 16.52 21.57 4.14
C GLY A 120 16.09 20.88 5.45
N ASN A 121 15.06 20.03 5.39
CA ASN A 121 14.49 19.31 6.53
C ASN A 121 13.89 20.25 7.60
N ASN A 122 13.24 21.33 7.14
CA ASN A 122 12.59 22.31 8.00
C ASN A 122 11.06 22.26 7.83
N TRP A 123 10.35 21.88 8.90
CA TRP A 123 8.91 21.70 8.94
C TRP A 123 8.20 22.98 9.40
N MET A 124 7.53 23.65 8.46
CA MET A 124 6.86 24.95 8.71
C MET A 124 5.34 24.86 8.88
N LEU A 125 4.75 23.67 8.75
CA LEU A 125 3.30 23.49 8.66
C LEU A 125 2.62 23.17 10.00
N GLY A 126 3.35 23.35 11.10
CA GLY A 126 2.87 23.13 12.46
C GLY A 126 2.82 21.65 12.89
N GLU A 127 2.78 21.46 14.19
CA GLU A 127 2.82 20.15 14.84
C GLU A 127 1.63 19.23 14.46
N PRO A 128 0.35 19.69 14.43
CA PRO A 128 -0.77 18.80 14.12
C PRO A 128 -0.67 18.14 12.74
N LEU A 129 -0.21 18.89 11.73
CA LEU A 129 -0.04 18.36 10.39
C LEU A 129 1.16 17.41 10.30
N CYS A 130 2.24 17.66 11.05
CA CYS A 130 3.33 16.69 11.16
C CYS A 130 2.80 15.35 11.70
N ARG A 131 2.06 15.36 12.82
CA ARG A 131 1.46 14.14 13.40
C ARG A 131 0.60 13.38 12.39
N LEU A 132 -0.27 14.09 11.67
CA LEU A 132 -1.12 13.49 10.65
C LEU A 132 -0.31 12.88 9.51
N VAL A 133 0.65 13.62 8.95
CA VAL A 133 1.49 13.15 7.84
C VAL A 133 2.28 11.91 8.25
N ILE A 134 2.87 11.90 9.44
CA ILE A 134 3.63 10.76 9.97
C ILE A 134 2.72 9.55 10.22
N ALA A 135 1.55 9.76 10.82
CA ALA A 135 0.57 8.70 11.08
C ALA A 135 0.03 8.09 9.79
N VAL A 136 -0.27 8.90 8.76
CA VAL A 136 -0.72 8.39 7.45
C VAL A 136 0.43 7.67 6.73
N PHE A 137 1.66 8.19 6.82
CA PHE A 137 2.83 7.59 6.19
C PHE A 137 3.11 6.18 6.72
N TYR A 138 3.24 6.00 8.04
CA TYR A 138 3.42 4.67 8.64
C TYR A 138 2.14 3.83 8.59
N GLY A 139 0.97 4.48 8.71
CA GLY A 139 -0.33 3.82 8.61
C GLY A 139 -0.52 3.13 7.27
N ASN A 140 -0.03 3.73 6.17
CA ASN A 140 0.02 3.07 4.87
C ASN A 140 0.88 1.81 4.89
N THR A 141 2.10 1.85 5.43
CA THR A 141 2.98 0.67 5.50
C THR A 141 2.27 -0.52 6.14
N TYR A 142 1.68 -0.33 7.32
CA TYR A 142 0.98 -1.42 8.02
C TYR A 142 -0.38 -1.76 7.40
N GLY A 143 -1.09 -0.76 6.85
CA GLY A 143 -2.35 -0.95 6.15
C GLY A 143 -2.20 -1.75 4.85
N SER A 144 -1.18 -1.45 4.04
CA SER A 144 -0.84 -2.21 2.82
C SER A 144 -0.40 -3.63 3.18
N VAL A 145 0.44 -3.81 4.20
CA VAL A 145 0.85 -5.15 4.68
C VAL A 145 -0.35 -6.01 5.10
N LEU A 146 -1.25 -5.47 5.92
CA LEU A 146 -2.48 -6.15 6.31
C LEU A 146 -3.37 -6.45 5.09
N SER A 147 -3.55 -5.47 4.20
CA SER A 147 -4.35 -5.65 2.98
C SER A 147 -3.79 -6.75 2.08
N LEU A 148 -2.48 -6.80 1.87
CA LEU A 148 -1.82 -7.84 1.08
C LEU A 148 -1.95 -9.22 1.74
N ALA A 149 -1.92 -9.30 3.08
CA ALA A 149 -2.18 -10.55 3.80
C ALA A 149 -3.63 -11.03 3.60
N LEU A 150 -4.62 -10.11 3.67
CA LEU A 150 -6.02 -10.43 3.39
C LEU A 150 -6.24 -10.88 1.95
N ILE A 151 -5.61 -10.22 0.98
CA ILE A 151 -5.65 -10.61 -0.44
C ILE A 151 -5.03 -11.99 -0.62
N SER A 152 -3.89 -12.26 0.02
CA SER A 152 -3.21 -13.56 -0.04
C SER A 152 -4.08 -14.67 0.54
N PHE A 153 -4.77 -14.40 1.65
CA PHE A 153 -5.70 -15.33 2.29
C PHE A 153 -6.95 -15.59 1.42
N ASP A 154 -7.56 -14.55 0.84
CA ASP A 154 -8.69 -14.70 -0.11
C ASP A 154 -8.31 -15.60 -1.30
N ARG A 155 -7.11 -15.38 -1.87
CA ARG A 155 -6.58 -16.20 -2.97
C ARG A 155 -6.31 -17.63 -2.55
N TYR A 156 -5.79 -17.85 -1.34
CA TYR A 156 -5.56 -19.18 -0.79
C TYR A 156 -6.88 -19.94 -0.68
N LEU A 157 -7.92 -19.33 -0.10
CA LEU A 157 -9.25 -19.94 -0.02
C LEU A 157 -9.82 -20.25 -1.41
N ALA A 158 -9.67 -19.34 -2.37
CA ALA A 158 -10.18 -19.53 -3.73
C ALA A 158 -9.51 -20.69 -4.49
N LEU A 159 -8.21 -20.94 -4.27
CA LEU A 159 -7.43 -21.92 -5.03
C LEU A 159 -7.28 -23.26 -4.31
N VAL A 160 -7.15 -23.26 -2.98
CA VAL A 160 -6.88 -24.48 -2.19
C VAL A 160 -8.16 -25.06 -1.60
N HIS A 161 -9.13 -24.21 -1.23
CA HIS A 161 -10.39 -24.62 -0.57
C HIS A 161 -11.64 -24.09 -1.29
N PRO A 162 -11.87 -24.40 -2.57
CA PRO A 162 -12.90 -23.75 -3.39
C PRO A 162 -14.35 -23.95 -2.89
N ILE A 163 -14.63 -25.07 -2.21
CA ILE A 163 -15.96 -25.39 -1.68
C ILE A 163 -16.06 -24.96 -0.21
N GLY A 164 -15.10 -25.36 0.63
CA GLY A 164 -15.10 -25.05 2.07
C GLY A 164 -14.87 -23.58 2.41
N GLY A 165 -14.13 -22.84 1.57
CA GLY A 165 -13.82 -21.42 1.76
C GLY A 165 -14.93 -20.46 1.32
N ARG A 166 -16.04 -20.95 0.74
CA ARG A 166 -17.07 -20.11 0.11
C ARG A 166 -17.74 -19.13 1.08
N ALA A 167 -17.97 -19.54 2.33
CA ALA A 167 -18.56 -18.68 3.36
C ALA A 167 -17.62 -17.53 3.78
N LEU A 168 -16.33 -17.83 3.93
CA LEU A 168 -15.26 -16.87 4.23
C LEU A 168 -14.95 -15.96 3.03
N ARG A 169 -15.30 -16.38 1.82
CA ARG A 169 -15.23 -15.56 0.60
C ARG A 169 -16.55 -14.86 0.28
N SER A 170 -17.27 -14.40 1.29
CA SER A 170 -18.50 -13.63 1.11
C SER A 170 -18.22 -12.12 1.10
N TYR A 171 -19.04 -11.35 0.39
CA TYR A 171 -18.93 -9.89 0.34
C TYR A 171 -18.90 -9.28 1.75
N ARG A 172 -19.82 -9.73 2.63
CA ARG A 172 -19.93 -9.25 4.00
C ARG A 172 -18.65 -9.53 4.80
N PHE A 173 -18.10 -10.74 4.67
CA PHE A 173 -16.86 -11.10 5.36
C PHE A 173 -15.69 -10.21 4.92
N SER A 174 -15.51 -9.97 3.62
CA SER A 174 -14.46 -9.05 3.14
C SER A 174 -14.62 -7.62 3.65
N VAL A 175 -15.87 -7.11 3.75
CA VAL A 175 -16.12 -5.80 4.38
C VAL A 175 -15.72 -5.81 5.85
N TYR A 176 -16.11 -6.84 6.62
CA TYR A 176 -15.72 -6.95 8.02
C TYR A 176 -14.20 -7.01 8.21
N MET A 177 -13.49 -7.77 7.37
CA MET A 177 -12.02 -7.82 7.40
C MET A 177 -11.38 -6.46 7.10
N CYS A 178 -11.94 -5.68 6.16
CA CYS A 178 -11.45 -4.32 5.88
C CYS A 178 -11.68 -3.38 7.07
N ILE A 179 -12.88 -3.40 7.67
CA ILE A 179 -13.20 -2.59 8.85
C ILE A 179 -12.27 -2.95 10.01
N ALA A 180 -12.03 -4.24 10.24
CA ALA A 180 -11.10 -4.71 11.26
C ALA A 180 -9.66 -4.24 10.98
N ALA A 181 -9.21 -4.32 9.72
CA ALA A 181 -7.89 -3.82 9.32
C ALA A 181 -7.75 -2.32 9.60
N TRP A 182 -8.76 -1.50 9.26
CA TRP A 182 -8.77 -0.07 9.58
C TRP A 182 -8.74 0.19 11.07
N ALA A 183 -9.52 -0.55 11.87
CA ALA A 183 -9.49 -0.41 13.32
C ALA A 183 -8.10 -0.70 13.89
N VAL A 184 -7.43 -1.77 13.40
CA VAL A 184 -6.05 -2.10 13.78
C VAL A 184 -5.07 -1.00 13.37
N VAL A 185 -5.13 -0.50 12.14
CA VAL A 185 -4.24 0.57 11.67
C VAL A 185 -4.44 1.86 12.46
N LEU A 186 -5.69 2.26 12.71
CA LEU A 186 -6.01 3.46 13.50
C LEU A 186 -5.53 3.31 14.94
N ALA A 187 -5.74 2.16 15.57
CA ALA A 187 -5.23 1.88 16.91
C ALA A 187 -3.69 1.90 16.95
N ALA A 188 -3.05 1.30 15.95
CA ALA A 188 -1.59 1.28 15.82
C ALA A 188 -1.00 2.69 15.62
N MET A 189 -1.67 3.57 14.88
CA MET A 189 -1.21 4.93 14.60
C MET A 189 -1.64 5.95 15.66
N ALA A 190 -2.56 5.62 16.56
CA ALA A 190 -3.01 6.51 17.62
C ALA A 190 -1.87 7.08 18.48
N PRO A 191 -0.83 6.32 18.88
CA PRO A 191 0.31 6.88 19.61
C PRO A 191 1.09 7.95 18.81
N LEU A 192 1.26 7.79 17.49
CA LEU A 192 1.91 8.81 16.64
C LEU A 192 1.05 10.08 16.51
N LEU A 193 -0.28 9.94 16.52
CA LEU A 193 -1.22 11.07 16.51
C LEU A 193 -1.28 11.80 17.87
N ALA A 194 -1.09 11.09 18.97
CA ALA A 194 -1.17 11.65 20.32
C ALA A 194 0.15 12.27 20.80
N THR A 195 1.29 11.73 20.35
CA THR A 195 2.62 12.15 20.82
C THR A 195 3.23 13.23 19.94
N GLN A 196 4.13 14.01 20.55
CA GLN A 196 4.82 15.07 19.84
C GLN A 196 5.75 14.50 18.76
N GLN A 197 5.70 15.06 17.56
CA GLN A 197 6.51 14.62 16.41
C GLN A 197 7.49 15.69 15.92
N THR A 198 7.23 16.98 16.17
CA THR A 198 8.19 18.05 15.84
C THR A 198 9.15 18.35 16.98
N TYR A 199 10.41 18.57 16.62
CA TYR A 199 11.47 18.95 17.55
C TYR A 199 12.33 20.05 16.93
N ARG A 200 12.80 21.00 17.75
CA ARG A 200 13.71 22.07 17.32
C ARG A 200 15.07 21.84 17.98
N PRO A 201 16.05 21.28 17.27
CA PRO A 201 17.36 21.05 17.85
C PRO A 201 18.08 22.38 18.12
N THR A 202 18.74 22.51 19.26
CA THR A 202 19.30 23.79 19.71
C THR A 202 20.45 24.35 18.86
N ASN A 203 21.16 23.48 18.15
CA ASN A 203 22.25 23.83 17.26
C ASN A 203 21.86 23.89 15.78
N LEU A 204 20.56 23.73 15.46
CA LEU A 204 20.03 23.93 14.12
C LEU A 204 18.80 24.84 14.19
N ASN A 205 18.79 25.93 13.42
CA ASN A 205 17.64 26.84 13.38
C ASN A 205 16.49 26.29 12.51
N ILE A 206 16.14 25.01 12.67
CA ILE A 206 15.10 24.31 11.90
C ILE A 206 14.20 23.52 12.84
N THR A 207 12.96 23.29 12.42
CA THR A 207 12.03 22.37 13.10
C THR A 207 12.01 21.05 12.33
N THR A 208 12.44 19.95 12.92
CA THR A 208 12.35 18.64 12.29
C THR A 208 10.96 18.03 12.50
N CYS A 209 10.51 17.15 11.59
CA CYS A 209 9.25 16.42 11.72
C CYS A 209 9.51 14.91 11.69
N HIS A 210 9.37 14.27 12.86
CA HIS A 210 9.70 12.86 13.09
C HIS A 210 11.09 12.49 12.57
N ASP A 211 12.06 13.33 12.91
CA ASP A 211 13.43 13.21 12.47
C ASP A 211 14.35 13.73 13.57
N VAL A 212 15.44 13.02 13.81
CA VAL A 212 16.36 13.18 14.95
C VAL A 212 15.62 13.43 16.27
N LEU A 213 14.93 12.40 16.74
CA LEU A 213 14.17 12.47 17.99
C LEU A 213 15.12 12.50 19.21
N PRO A 214 14.68 13.07 20.35
CA PRO A 214 15.42 13.01 21.60
C PRO A 214 15.74 11.57 22.03
N LEU A 215 16.99 11.31 22.43
CA LEU A 215 17.49 9.97 22.80
C LEU A 215 16.66 9.31 23.90
N ASP A 216 16.20 10.09 24.88
CA ASP A 216 15.39 9.60 25.98
C ASP A 216 14.01 9.09 25.52
N LYS A 217 13.36 9.81 24.60
CA LYS A 217 12.12 9.36 23.95
C LYS A 217 12.36 8.20 22.99
N GLN A 218 13.51 8.19 22.31
CA GLN A 218 13.87 7.17 21.34
C GLN A 218 13.92 5.77 21.98
N GLY A 219 14.62 5.62 23.11
CA GLY A 219 14.72 4.33 23.81
C GLY A 219 13.50 3.98 24.66
N SER A 220 12.91 4.94 25.37
CA SER A 220 11.82 4.66 26.31
C SER A 220 10.46 4.45 25.66
N PHE A 221 10.20 5.09 24.51
CA PHE A 221 8.90 5.09 23.87
C PHE A 221 8.94 4.55 22.44
N PHE A 222 9.75 5.14 21.56
CA PHE A 222 9.70 4.81 20.13
C PHE A 222 10.25 3.42 19.81
N LEU A 223 11.34 2.98 20.45
CA LEU A 223 11.88 1.63 20.26
C LEU A 223 10.86 0.53 20.60
N PRO A 224 10.30 0.46 21.83
CA PRO A 224 9.30 -0.58 22.13
C PRO A 224 8.03 -0.43 21.28
N TYR A 225 7.64 0.80 20.93
CA TYR A 225 6.52 1.05 20.03
C TYR A 225 6.75 0.47 18.63
N PHE A 226 7.83 0.85 17.94
CA PHE A 226 8.12 0.34 16.60
C PHE A 226 8.46 -1.16 16.61
N ALA A 227 9.08 -1.68 17.66
CA ALA A 227 9.26 -3.13 17.84
C ALA A 227 7.91 -3.87 17.93
N SER A 228 6.93 -3.30 18.63
CA SER A 228 5.57 -3.87 18.71
C SER A 228 4.87 -3.84 17.34
N LEU A 229 4.99 -2.75 16.59
CA LEU A 229 4.43 -2.65 15.24
C LEU A 229 5.11 -3.64 14.28
N PHE A 230 6.43 -3.75 14.34
CA PHE A 230 7.17 -4.73 13.55
C PHE A 230 6.68 -6.16 13.83
N THR A 231 6.52 -6.50 15.11
CA THR A 231 6.14 -7.87 15.50
C THR A 231 4.68 -8.18 15.15
N ILE A 232 3.76 -7.28 15.52
CA ILE A 232 2.32 -7.53 15.43
C ILE A 232 1.78 -7.17 14.04
N CYS A 233 2.16 -6.01 13.52
CA CYS A 233 1.60 -5.46 12.28
C CYS A 233 2.41 -5.80 11.03
N PHE A 234 3.63 -6.32 11.17
CA PHE A 234 4.47 -6.70 10.03
C PHE A 234 4.78 -8.21 9.98
N LEU A 235 5.38 -8.79 11.02
CA LEU A 235 5.76 -10.22 11.02
C LEU A 235 4.55 -11.15 10.93
N LEU A 236 3.49 -10.91 11.72
CA LEU A 236 2.31 -11.78 11.69
C LEU A 236 1.63 -11.79 10.30
N PRO A 237 1.34 -10.63 9.65
CA PRO A 237 0.86 -10.62 8.27
C PRO A 237 1.83 -11.26 7.27
N LEU A 238 3.15 -11.06 7.43
CA LEU A 238 4.16 -11.69 6.58
C LEU A 238 4.09 -13.22 6.67
N LEU A 239 3.95 -13.78 7.87
CA LEU A 239 3.80 -15.23 8.06
C LEU A 239 2.54 -15.77 7.36
N VAL A 240 1.42 -15.04 7.44
CA VAL A 240 0.19 -15.39 6.71
C VAL A 240 0.43 -15.39 5.20
N VAL A 241 1.11 -14.36 4.67
CA VAL A 241 1.43 -14.25 3.24
C VAL A 241 2.32 -15.40 2.78
N VAL A 242 3.41 -15.67 3.51
CA VAL A 242 4.35 -16.75 3.20
C VAL A 242 3.66 -18.11 3.23
N PHE A 243 2.84 -18.38 4.25
CA PHE A 243 2.07 -19.61 4.35
C PHE A 243 1.10 -19.77 3.18
N CYS A 244 0.26 -18.75 2.92
CA CYS A 244 -0.72 -18.78 1.84
C CYS A 244 -0.07 -19.01 0.49
N TYR A 245 1.02 -18.28 0.20
CA TYR A 245 1.72 -18.41 -1.08
C TYR A 245 2.56 -19.68 -1.20
N GLY A 246 3.10 -20.21 -0.11
CA GLY A 246 3.71 -21.54 -0.10
C GLY A 246 2.72 -22.62 -0.52
N CYS A 247 1.51 -22.61 0.07
CA CYS A 247 0.44 -23.54 -0.30
C CYS A 247 -0.03 -23.35 -1.76
N ILE A 248 -0.22 -22.10 -2.18
CA ILE A 248 -0.63 -21.77 -3.56
C ILE A 248 0.43 -22.26 -4.55
N LEU A 249 1.71 -21.98 -4.32
CA LEU A 249 2.80 -22.37 -5.22
C LEU A 249 2.91 -23.89 -5.33
N HIS A 250 2.82 -24.61 -4.20
CA HIS A 250 2.84 -26.08 -4.19
C HIS A 250 1.67 -26.68 -5.00
N MET A 251 0.48 -26.09 -4.92
CA MET A 251 -0.68 -26.51 -5.72
C MET A 251 -0.47 -26.18 -7.21
N LEU A 252 0.01 -24.97 -7.53
CA LEU A 252 0.25 -24.52 -8.91
C LEU A 252 1.31 -25.36 -9.62
N VAL A 253 2.37 -25.76 -8.93
CA VAL A 253 3.42 -26.64 -9.48
C VAL A 253 2.83 -28.03 -9.82
N LYS A 254 1.97 -28.57 -8.96
CA LYS A 254 1.26 -29.84 -9.23
C LYS A 254 0.24 -29.73 -10.37
N ALA A 255 -0.40 -28.57 -10.54
CA ALA A 255 -1.42 -28.34 -11.57
C ALA A 255 -0.85 -27.96 -12.96
N GLY A 256 0.45 -27.73 -13.08
CA GLY A 256 1.13 -27.40 -14.36
C GLY A 256 0.93 -25.95 -14.84
N ARG A 257 1.35 -25.65 -16.08
CA ARG A 257 1.39 -24.29 -16.69
C ARG A 257 0.04 -23.55 -16.83
N ARG A 258 -1.08 -24.14 -16.39
CA ARG A 258 -2.45 -23.62 -16.58
C ARG A 258 -2.72 -22.32 -15.81
N TYR A 259 -1.85 -21.94 -14.86
CA TYR A 259 -2.06 -20.82 -13.95
C TYR A 259 -0.89 -19.83 -13.88
N ASN A 260 -0.11 -19.67 -14.96
CA ASN A 260 1.02 -18.72 -15.03
C ASN A 260 0.67 -17.30 -14.56
N HIS A 261 -0.57 -16.89 -14.78
CA HIS A 261 -1.11 -15.62 -14.33
C HIS A 261 -1.15 -15.49 -12.81
N ALA A 262 -1.70 -16.49 -12.12
CA ALA A 262 -1.78 -16.53 -10.67
C ALA A 262 -0.39 -16.58 -10.04
N MET A 263 0.56 -17.27 -10.69
CA MET A 263 1.96 -17.35 -10.27
C MET A 263 2.66 -15.99 -10.36
N ARG A 264 2.47 -15.23 -11.46
CA ARG A 264 3.06 -13.88 -11.62
C ARG A 264 2.57 -12.90 -10.56
N VAL A 265 1.27 -12.90 -10.26
CA VAL A 265 0.70 -12.08 -9.19
C VAL A 265 1.31 -12.43 -7.83
N THR A 266 1.43 -13.73 -7.53
CA THR A 266 2.03 -14.23 -6.29
C THR A 266 3.49 -13.81 -6.15
N VAL A 267 4.29 -13.99 -7.21
CA VAL A 267 5.71 -13.57 -7.22
C VAL A 267 5.83 -12.06 -7.04
N LEU A 268 5.00 -11.27 -7.72
CA LEU A 268 5.02 -9.81 -7.60
C LEU A 268 4.72 -9.36 -6.15
N THR A 269 3.71 -9.93 -5.50
CA THR A 269 3.41 -9.61 -4.09
C THR A 269 4.56 -10.00 -3.15
N ILE A 270 5.22 -11.14 -3.37
CA ILE A 270 6.39 -11.54 -2.57
C ILE A 270 7.55 -10.56 -2.77
N VAL A 271 7.79 -10.11 -4.00
CA VAL A 271 8.82 -9.11 -4.30
C VAL A 271 8.55 -7.78 -3.59
N VAL A 272 7.30 -7.30 -3.59
CA VAL A 272 6.91 -6.08 -2.85
C VAL A 272 7.25 -6.21 -1.36
N PHE A 273 6.93 -7.35 -0.74
CA PHE A 273 7.26 -7.61 0.66
C PHE A 273 8.77 -7.62 0.91
N LEU A 274 9.53 -8.38 0.12
CA LEU A 274 10.96 -8.60 0.37
C LEU A 274 11.84 -7.39 0.01
N VAL A 275 11.44 -6.60 -0.99
CA VAL A 275 12.26 -5.51 -1.52
C VAL A 275 11.81 -4.15 -0.99
N CYS A 276 10.50 -3.91 -0.87
CA CYS A 276 9.99 -2.58 -0.51
C CYS A 276 9.69 -2.48 0.99
N LEU A 277 9.15 -3.53 1.61
CA LEU A 277 8.56 -3.42 2.96
C LEU A 277 9.44 -4.02 4.06
N LEU A 278 10.06 -5.18 3.83
CA LEU A 278 10.92 -5.85 4.81
C LEU A 278 12.19 -5.02 5.13
N PRO A 279 12.95 -4.52 4.15
CA PRO A 279 14.22 -3.86 4.45
C PRO A 279 14.01 -2.55 5.20
N SER A 280 12.94 -1.79 4.93
CA SER A 280 12.63 -0.54 5.64
C SER A 280 12.29 -0.80 7.10
N ASN A 281 11.47 -1.82 7.37
CA ASN A 281 11.05 -2.20 8.71
C ASN A 281 12.19 -2.81 9.54
N VAL A 282 13.08 -3.58 8.91
CA VAL A 282 14.30 -4.08 9.56
C VAL A 282 15.26 -2.93 9.88
N LEU A 283 15.54 -2.06 8.91
CA LEU A 283 16.42 -0.90 9.12
C LEU A 283 15.85 0.08 10.14
N LEU A 284 14.53 0.26 10.20
CA LEU A 284 13.86 1.03 11.24
C LEU A 284 14.19 0.46 12.63
N LEU A 285 13.96 -0.82 12.86
CA LEU A 285 14.22 -1.45 14.15
C LEU A 285 15.71 -1.40 14.50
N SER A 286 16.59 -1.70 13.53
CA SER A 286 18.04 -1.62 13.71
C SER A 286 18.51 -0.20 14.01
N HIS A 287 17.93 0.82 13.39
CA HIS A 287 18.26 2.22 13.67
C HIS A 287 17.90 2.59 15.11
N TYR A 288 16.69 2.26 15.57
CA TYR A 288 16.26 2.55 16.94
C TYR A 288 17.06 1.73 18.00
N SER A 289 17.49 0.50 17.70
CA SER A 289 18.29 -0.30 18.63
C SER A 289 19.74 0.16 18.72
N ASN A 290 20.35 0.56 17.60
CA ASN A 290 21.73 1.03 17.58
C ASN A 290 21.87 2.40 18.25
N MET A 291 20.90 3.30 18.07
CA MET A 291 20.93 4.62 18.72
C MET A 291 20.83 4.53 20.26
N VAL A 292 20.16 3.52 20.81
CA VAL A 292 20.15 3.24 22.26
C VAL A 292 21.48 2.63 22.74
N SER A 293 22.17 1.89 21.87
CA SER A 293 23.41 1.19 22.20
C SER A 293 24.67 2.02 21.92
N ALA A 294 24.55 3.10 21.14
CA ALA A 294 25.62 3.98 20.67
C ALA A 294 26.29 4.81 21.79
N ASP A 295 25.82 4.70 23.04
CA ASP A 295 26.57 5.13 24.22
C ASP A 295 27.88 4.30 24.42
N LYS A 296 28.13 3.26 23.60
CA LYS A 296 29.28 2.34 23.78
C LYS A 296 30.19 2.06 22.57
N ALA A 297 29.86 2.41 21.32
CA ALA A 297 30.80 2.25 20.20
C ALA A 297 30.36 3.04 18.97
N GLY A 298 31.32 3.68 18.30
CA GLY A 298 31.10 4.48 17.10
C GLY A 298 30.86 3.68 15.81
N GLU A 299 30.42 4.44 14.80
CA GLU A 299 30.56 4.24 13.35
C GLU A 299 29.52 3.45 12.53
N ASP A 300 28.61 2.65 13.09
CA ASP A 300 27.55 2.04 12.27
C ASP A 300 26.32 2.96 12.13
N ASN A 301 26.46 3.95 11.25
CA ASN A 301 25.45 4.98 11.07
C ASN A 301 24.31 4.56 10.11
N LEU A 302 23.28 3.94 10.67
CA LEU A 302 22.12 3.43 9.93
C LEU A 302 21.09 4.50 9.51
N TYR A 303 21.29 5.78 9.87
CA TYR A 303 20.29 6.82 9.63
C TYR A 303 19.97 7.05 8.14
N VAL A 304 20.99 7.32 7.31
CA VAL A 304 20.80 7.55 5.86
C VAL A 304 20.27 6.29 5.16
N PRO A 305 20.84 5.09 5.36
CA PRO A 305 20.27 3.86 4.79
C PRO A 305 18.81 3.63 5.16
N TYR A 306 18.45 3.88 6.43
CA TYR A 306 17.06 3.81 6.89
C TYR A 306 16.17 4.79 6.13
N MET A 307 16.53 6.06 6.02
CA MET A 307 15.72 7.07 5.34
C MET A 307 15.54 6.76 3.85
N VAL A 308 16.61 6.33 3.17
CA VAL A 308 16.54 5.93 1.75
C VAL A 308 15.61 4.73 1.58
N MET A 309 15.74 3.71 2.44
CA MET A 309 14.87 2.54 2.36
C MET A 309 13.42 2.85 2.74
N LEU A 310 13.20 3.78 3.67
CA LEU A 310 11.88 4.30 3.99
C LEU A 310 11.26 4.99 2.77
N ALA A 311 12.02 5.79 2.03
CA ALA A 311 11.56 6.40 0.79
C ALA A 311 11.27 5.35 -0.29
N LEU A 312 12.15 4.36 -0.48
CA LEU A 312 11.94 3.25 -1.40
C LEU A 312 10.69 2.43 -1.05
N SER A 313 10.36 2.30 0.24
CA SER A 313 9.15 1.59 0.67
C SER A 313 7.86 2.20 0.13
N THR A 314 7.84 3.51 -0.16
CA THR A 314 6.67 4.18 -0.77
C THR A 314 6.36 3.70 -2.19
N PHE A 315 7.34 3.10 -2.88
CA PHE A 315 7.14 2.53 -4.20
C PHE A 315 6.29 1.25 -4.19
N ASN A 316 6.03 0.65 -3.01
CA ASN A 316 4.99 -0.36 -2.82
C ASN A 316 3.68 0.06 -3.51
N SER A 317 3.21 1.28 -3.24
CA SER A 317 1.98 1.83 -3.80
C SER A 317 2.06 2.06 -5.32
N CYS A 318 3.26 2.14 -5.90
CA CYS A 318 3.45 2.21 -7.36
C CYS A 318 3.39 0.82 -8.02
N LEU A 319 3.65 -0.25 -7.25
CA LEU A 319 3.68 -1.63 -7.73
C LEU A 319 2.30 -2.30 -7.68
N ASP A 320 1.40 -1.85 -6.80
CA ASP A 320 0.05 -2.40 -6.64
C ASP A 320 -0.82 -2.34 -7.91
N PRO A 321 -0.77 -1.28 -8.74
CA PRO A 321 -1.44 -1.26 -10.05
C PRO A 321 -1.01 -2.38 -11.00
N PHE A 322 0.22 -2.89 -10.90
CA PHE A 322 0.65 -4.06 -11.68
C PHE A 322 0.00 -5.34 -11.16
N ILE A 323 -0.23 -5.47 -9.84
CA ILE A 323 -1.04 -6.55 -9.27
C ILE A 323 -2.44 -6.52 -9.90
N PHE A 324 -3.07 -5.35 -10.02
CA PHE A 324 -4.39 -5.21 -10.66
C PHE A 324 -4.37 -5.48 -12.16
N TYR A 325 -3.31 -5.08 -12.88
CA TYR A 325 -3.11 -5.40 -14.31
C TYR A 325 -3.15 -6.88 -14.60
N TYR A 326 -2.57 -7.66 -13.70
CA TYR A 326 -2.72 -9.10 -13.79
C TYR A 326 -4.12 -9.50 -13.30
N VAL A 327 -4.53 -9.21 -12.08
CA VAL A 327 -5.79 -9.77 -11.51
C VAL A 327 -7.07 -9.44 -12.28
N SER A 328 -7.20 -8.25 -12.89
CA SER A 328 -8.43 -7.79 -13.55
C SER A 328 -8.25 -7.58 -15.06
N GLU A 329 -9.04 -8.32 -15.86
CA GLU A 329 -9.10 -8.14 -17.31
C GLU A 329 -9.66 -6.76 -17.70
N ASP A 330 -10.67 -6.28 -16.95
CA ASP A 330 -11.27 -4.95 -17.15
C ASP A 330 -10.25 -3.82 -16.92
N PHE A 331 -9.41 -3.95 -15.88
CA PHE A 331 -8.32 -3.01 -15.62
C PHE A 331 -7.24 -3.08 -16.70
N ARG A 332 -6.87 -4.28 -17.15
CA ARG A 332 -5.91 -4.48 -18.25
C ARG A 332 -6.38 -3.79 -19.53
N GLU A 333 -7.65 -3.94 -19.91
CA GLU A 333 -8.19 -3.30 -21.12
C GLU A 333 -8.17 -1.77 -21.02
N LYS A 334 -8.52 -1.20 -19.85
CA LYS A 334 -8.49 0.24 -19.63
C LYS A 334 -7.08 0.80 -19.56
N ALA A 335 -6.17 0.12 -18.89
CA ALA A 335 -4.75 0.48 -18.86
C ALA A 335 -4.16 0.47 -20.27
N GLN A 336 -4.48 -0.54 -21.10
CA GLN A 336 -4.03 -0.59 -22.50
C GLN A 336 -4.66 0.51 -23.37
N GLN A 337 -5.94 0.85 -23.16
CA GLN A 337 -6.57 1.97 -23.87
C GLN A 337 -5.89 3.30 -23.55
N MET A 338 -5.47 3.50 -22.30
CA MET A 338 -4.79 4.72 -21.86
C MET A 338 -3.32 4.77 -22.29
N LEU A 339 -2.57 3.67 -22.12
CA LEU A 339 -1.14 3.59 -22.45
C LEU A 339 -0.88 3.58 -23.97
N PHE A 340 -1.77 2.97 -24.75
CA PHE A 340 -1.59 2.80 -26.20
C PHE A 340 -2.55 3.65 -27.05
N CYS A 341 -3.27 4.62 -26.45
CA CYS A 341 -4.24 5.48 -27.13
C CYS A 341 -5.19 4.71 -28.07
N ARG A 342 -5.53 3.46 -27.73
CA ARG A 342 -6.36 2.60 -28.58
C ARG A 342 -7.82 3.02 -28.45
N LYS A 343 -8.48 3.32 -29.58
CA LYS A 343 -9.92 3.61 -29.61
C LYS A 343 -10.71 2.46 -28.96
N PRO A 344 -11.76 2.77 -28.18
CA PRO A 344 -12.58 1.73 -27.55
C PRO A 344 -13.15 0.80 -28.63
N LYS A 345 -13.03 -0.52 -28.43
CA LYS A 345 -13.76 -1.49 -29.23
C LYS A 345 -15.25 -1.26 -28.95
N LEU A 346 -15.98 -0.72 -29.92
CA LEU A 346 -17.43 -0.69 -29.88
C LEU A 346 -17.88 -2.16 -29.77
N HIS A 347 -18.49 -2.53 -28.65
CA HIS A 347 -19.25 -3.77 -28.59
C HIS A 347 -20.42 -3.59 -29.57
N ALA A 348 -20.32 -4.20 -30.74
CA ALA A 348 -21.45 -4.33 -31.65
C ALA A 348 -22.49 -5.21 -30.95
N THR A 349 -23.49 -4.58 -30.35
CA THR A 349 -24.71 -5.27 -29.94
C THR A 349 -25.35 -5.77 -31.22
N SER A 350 -25.23 -7.07 -31.50
CA SER A 350 -25.96 -7.73 -32.59
C SER A 350 -27.45 -7.72 -32.23
N SER A 351 -28.12 -6.60 -32.51
CA SER A 351 -29.54 -6.56 -32.77
C SER A 351 -29.78 -7.44 -34.00
N LYS A 352 -30.24 -8.67 -33.81
CA LYS A 352 -30.90 -9.40 -34.89
C LYS A 352 -32.29 -8.80 -35.01
N GLN A 353 -32.41 -7.86 -35.94
CA GLN A 353 -33.67 -7.34 -36.46
C GLN A 353 -34.45 -8.48 -37.09
N ASP A 354 -35.68 -8.67 -36.61
CA ASP A 354 -36.74 -9.37 -37.31
C ASP A 354 -36.90 -8.76 -38.70
N THR A 355 -36.68 -9.57 -39.74
CA THR A 355 -37.12 -9.24 -41.10
C THR A 355 -38.06 -10.34 -41.55
N CYS A 356 -39.33 -9.97 -41.64
CA CYS A 356 -40.42 -10.75 -42.19
C CYS A 356 -40.19 -10.96 -43.70
N SER A 357 -40.21 -12.22 -44.15
CA SER A 357 -40.43 -12.57 -45.54
C SER A 357 -41.27 -13.84 -45.61
N THR A 358 -42.49 -13.64 -46.11
CA THR A 358 -43.56 -14.59 -46.38
C THR A 358 -43.24 -15.48 -47.58
N SER A 359 -43.38 -16.80 -47.44
CA SER A 359 -43.95 -17.69 -48.48
C SER A 359 -44.12 -19.11 -47.95
N GLY A 360 -45.28 -19.71 -48.22
CA GLY A 360 -45.84 -20.87 -47.52
C GLY A 360 -45.17 -22.23 -47.75
N SER A 361 -45.41 -23.16 -46.81
CA SER A 361 -46.14 -24.41 -47.08
C SER A 361 -46.35 -25.21 -45.79
N SER A 362 -47.58 -25.71 -45.64
CA SER A 362 -48.15 -26.63 -44.64
C SER A 362 -47.22 -27.59 -43.89
N ARG A 363 -47.43 -27.76 -42.57
CA ARG A 363 -48.18 -28.91 -41.98
C ARG A 363 -48.26 -28.81 -40.44
N SER A 364 -49.47 -28.99 -39.92
CA SER A 364 -49.88 -28.89 -38.51
C SER A 364 -49.30 -29.98 -37.59
N LYS A 365 -49.00 -29.63 -36.32
CA LYS A 365 -49.55 -30.27 -35.08
C LYS A 365 -48.92 -29.74 -33.76
N VAL A 366 -49.76 -29.06 -32.98
CA VAL A 366 -50.08 -29.25 -31.54
C VAL A 366 -48.96 -29.66 -30.55
N THR A 367 -48.72 -28.73 -29.60
CA THR A 367 -48.54 -28.85 -28.13
C THR A 367 -47.76 -30.02 -27.53
N LEU A 368 -46.76 -29.72 -26.68
CA LEU A 368 -46.63 -30.29 -25.33
C LEU A 368 -45.65 -29.49 -24.45
N LEU A 369 -46.14 -29.05 -23.29
CA LEU A 369 -45.35 -28.64 -22.12
C LEU A 369 -44.51 -29.82 -21.62
N SER A 370 -43.26 -29.58 -21.23
CA SER A 370 -42.61 -30.43 -20.22
C SER A 370 -41.54 -29.67 -19.45
N THR A 371 -41.80 -29.58 -18.15
CA THR A 371 -40.95 -29.18 -17.05
C THR A 371 -39.94 -30.29 -16.76
N SER A 372 -38.64 -30.01 -16.68
CA SER A 372 -37.75 -30.59 -15.65
C SER A 372 -36.28 -30.23 -15.86
N GLY A 373 -35.63 -29.95 -14.73
CA GLY A 373 -34.22 -29.57 -14.62
C GLY A 373 -33.25 -30.67 -15.01
N GLN A 374 -32.06 -30.24 -15.46
CA GLN A 374 -30.92 -31.12 -15.64
C GLN A 374 -29.98 -31.01 -14.44
N VAL A 375 -29.94 -32.12 -13.70
CA VAL A 375 -28.84 -32.56 -12.84
C VAL A 375 -27.67 -32.96 -13.74
N ILE A 376 -26.47 -32.44 -13.45
CA ILE A 376 -25.23 -32.81 -14.14
C ILE A 376 -24.72 -34.12 -13.53
N VAL A 377 -24.72 -35.20 -14.32
CA VAL A 377 -24.14 -36.50 -13.98
C VAL A 377 -22.69 -36.55 -14.49
N ILE A 378 -21.76 -36.90 -13.61
CA ILE A 378 -20.34 -37.13 -13.90
C ILE A 378 -20.17 -38.59 -14.36
N PRO A 379 -19.42 -38.91 -15.43
CA PRO A 379 -19.20 -40.30 -15.85
C PRO A 379 -18.16 -40.99 -14.98
N GLU A 380 -18.50 -42.19 -14.51
CA GLU A 380 -17.64 -43.13 -13.79
C GLU A 380 -16.75 -43.91 -14.78
N ALA A 381 -15.50 -44.17 -14.38
CA ALA A 381 -14.46 -44.74 -15.22
C ALA A 381 -14.61 -46.27 -15.39
N THR A 382 -14.33 -46.70 -16.63
CA THR A 382 -14.49 -48.04 -17.18
C THR A 382 -13.55 -49.08 -16.57
N THR A 383 -14.11 -50.21 -16.16
CA THR A 383 -13.45 -51.48 -15.84
C THR A 383 -12.95 -52.18 -17.11
N LEU A 384 -11.67 -52.56 -17.13
CA LEU A 384 -11.08 -53.46 -18.14
C LEU A 384 -10.66 -54.75 -17.43
N LYS A 385 -11.50 -55.79 -17.53
CA LYS A 385 -11.11 -57.21 -17.34
C LYS A 385 -11.06 -57.84 -18.72
N GLY A 386 -9.85 -58.19 -19.18
CA GLY A 386 -9.65 -59.05 -20.34
C GLY A 386 -9.49 -60.50 -19.89
N ASN A 387 -10.35 -61.38 -20.39
CA ASN A 387 -10.12 -62.82 -20.50
C ASN A 387 -9.72 -63.11 -21.95
N ILE A 388 -8.82 -64.08 -22.17
CA ILE A 388 -9.06 -65.32 -22.95
C ILE A 388 -7.72 -66.03 -23.24
N ALA A 389 -7.78 -67.36 -23.07
CA ALA A 389 -6.94 -68.45 -23.58
C ALA A 389 -5.58 -68.71 -22.93
#